data_AF-A0AAC9SQZ1-F1
#
_entry.id   AF-A0AAC9SQZ1-F1
#
_cell.length_a   1.000
_cell.length_b   1.000
_cell.length_c   1.000
_cell.angle_alpha   90.00
_cell.angle_beta   90.00
_cell.angle_gamma   90.00
#
_symmetry.space_group_name_H-M   'P 1'
#
loop_
_entity.id
_entity.type
_entity.pdbx_description
1 polymer ?
#
loop_
_entity_poly.entity_id
_entity_poly.type
_entity_poly.pdbx_seq_one_letter_code
_entity_poly.pdbx_strand_id
1 'polypeptide(L)'
;MLRYLLDTNFCIRVLRDRPQGLRERFNDNAEALCISDVVLYELLYGAEKSHDPAKIRREVEHFAARLSVLPFDDDAAAHTAEIRAELEKRGCVIGPYDLMIAGHARSRGLVC
;
A
#
# COMPACT_ATOMS: atom_id res chain seq x y z
N MET A 1 5.92 -15.12 7.50
CA MET A 1 6.29 -15.00 6.07
C MET A 1 5.26 -14.11 5.41
N LEU A 2 5.71 -13.10 4.66
CA LEU A 2 4.82 -12.15 3.98
C LEU A 2 3.99 -12.86 2.91
N ARG A 3 2.71 -12.48 2.81
CA ARG A 3 1.73 -13.07 1.87
C ARG A 3 0.93 -12.01 1.13
N TYR A 4 0.67 -10.88 1.76
CA TYR A 4 -0.20 -9.83 1.22
C TYR A 4 0.49 -8.47 1.19
N LEU A 5 0.43 -7.80 0.03
CA LEU A 5 0.80 -6.40 -0.12
C LEU A 5 -0.49 -5.57 -0.07
N LEU A 6 -0.68 -4.78 0.97
CA LEU A 6 -1.91 -4.02 1.16
C LEU A 6 -1.92 -2.78 0.26
N ASP A 7 -3.10 -2.49 -0.31
CA ASP A 7 -3.34 -1.25 -1.04
C ASP A 7 -3.66 -0.08 -0.10
N THR A 8 -3.64 1.13 -0.66
CA THR A 8 -3.89 2.36 0.09
C THR A 8 -5.30 2.43 0.65
N ASN A 9 -6.31 1.96 -0.10
CA ASN A 9 -7.71 2.01 0.34
C ASN A 9 -7.95 1.13 1.57
N PHE A 10 -7.39 -0.08 1.60
CA PHE A 10 -7.47 -0.96 2.75
C PHE A 10 -6.75 -0.38 3.96
N CYS A 11 -5.54 0.18 3.77
CA CYS A 11 -4.82 0.86 4.85
C CYS A 11 -5.64 2.00 5.47
N ILE A 12 -6.30 2.82 4.65
CA ILE A 12 -7.19 3.89 5.13
C ILE A 12 -8.36 3.33 5.94
N ARG A 13 -8.94 2.20 5.51
CA ARG A 13 -10.03 1.52 6.24
C ARG A 13 -9.58 1.01 7.61
N VAL A 14 -8.38 0.43 7.70
CA VAL A 14 -7.79 -0.02 8.98
C VAL A 14 -7.49 1.16 9.90
N LEU A 15 -6.90 2.23 9.37
CA LEU A 15 -6.64 3.47 10.11
C LEU A 15 -7.93 4.09 10.65
N ARG A 16 -9.04 4.01 9.92
CA ARG A 16 -10.35 4.49 10.39
C ARG A 16 -11.12 3.50 11.26
N ASP A 17 -10.59 2.29 11.44
CA ASP A 17 -11.29 1.13 12.05
C ASP A 17 -12.69 0.92 11.44
N ARG A 18 -12.75 0.81 10.11
CA ARG A 18 -14.02 0.65 9.36
C ARG A 18 -13.98 -0.56 8.42
N PRO A 19 -14.82 -1.59 8.64
CA PRO A 19 -15.80 -1.72 9.73
C PRO A 19 -15.14 -1.84 11.11
N GLN A 20 -15.91 -1.59 12.17
CA GLN A 20 -15.42 -1.65 13.54
C GLN A 20 -14.81 -3.03 13.83
N GLY A 21 -13.65 -3.04 14.49
CA GLY A 21 -12.90 -4.27 14.77
C GLY A 21 -12.00 -4.74 13.62
N LEU A 22 -11.98 -4.04 12.48
CA LEU A 22 -11.04 -4.34 11.39
C LEU A 22 -9.59 -4.18 11.86
N ARG A 23 -9.31 -3.18 12.71
CA ARG A 23 -7.95 -2.94 13.22
C ARG A 23 -7.43 -4.09 14.07
N GLU A 24 -8.29 -4.71 14.87
CA GLU A 24 -7.93 -5.87 15.69
C GLU A 24 -7.53 -7.06 14.81
N ARG A 25 -8.38 -7.41 13.84
CA ARG A 25 -8.08 -8.48 12.88
C ARG A 25 -6.81 -8.22 12.06
N PHE A 26 -6.56 -6.96 11.72
CA PHE A 26 -5.33 -6.55 11.07
C PHE A 26 -4.11 -6.81 11.96
N ASN A 27 -4.17 -6.42 13.24
CA ASN A 27 -3.07 -6.62 14.18
C ASN A 27 -2.75 -8.11 14.37
N ASP A 28 -3.77 -8.97 14.45
CA ASP A 28 -3.59 -10.42 14.60
C ASP A 28 -2.87 -11.06 13.40
N ASN A 29 -2.91 -10.43 12.24
CA ASN A 29 -2.34 -10.95 10.99
C ASN A 29 -1.11 -10.17 10.50
N ALA A 30 -0.64 -9.18 11.25
CA ALA A 30 0.35 -8.20 10.79
C ALA A 30 1.63 -8.84 10.22
N GLU A 31 2.07 -9.99 10.75
CA GLU A 31 3.27 -10.70 10.28
C GLU A 31 3.19 -11.25 8.85
N ALA A 32 1.97 -11.38 8.30
CA ALA A 32 1.74 -11.81 6.93
C ALA A 32 1.49 -10.63 5.97
N LEU A 33 1.43 -9.40 6.50
CA LEU A 33 1.04 -8.19 5.78
C LEU A 33 2.26 -7.28 5.57
N CYS A 34 2.28 -6.60 4.44
CA CYS A 34 3.25 -5.57 4.13
C CYS A 34 2.60 -4.47 3.29
N ILE A 35 3.29 -3.34 3.18
CA ILE A 35 2.91 -2.25 2.28
C ILE A 35 4.11 -1.86 1.41
N SER A 36 3.82 -1.32 0.23
CA SER A 36 4.81 -0.66 -0.62
C SER A 36 5.14 0.72 -0.06
N ASP A 37 6.37 1.21 -0.25
CA ASP A 37 6.70 2.62 -0.01
C ASP A 37 5.81 3.60 -0.80
N VAL A 38 5.23 3.16 -1.93
CA VAL A 38 4.22 3.94 -2.68
C VAL A 38 2.95 4.15 -1.86
N VAL A 39 2.50 3.11 -1.14
CA VAL A 39 1.33 3.20 -0.24
C VAL A 39 1.66 4.08 0.95
N LEU A 40 2.85 3.94 1.53
CA LEU A 40 3.32 4.82 2.61
C LEU A 40 3.31 6.30 2.15
N TYR A 41 3.81 6.57 0.94
CA TYR A 41 3.75 7.90 0.33
C TYR A 41 2.30 8.42 0.25
N GLU A 42 1.34 7.62 -0.24
CA GLU A 42 -0.06 8.06 -0.35
C GLU A 42 -0.68 8.35 1.02
N LEU A 43 -0.38 7.54 2.04
CA LEU A 43 -0.85 7.74 3.41
C LEU A 43 -0.28 9.03 4.02
N LEU A 44 1.03 9.28 3.85
CA LEU A 44 1.67 10.50 4.32
C LEU A 44 1.15 11.73 3.59
N TYR A 45 0.98 11.67 2.26
CA TYR A 45 0.36 12.73 1.48
C TYR A 45 -1.08 13.03 1.98
N GLY A 46 -1.86 11.99 2.28
CA GLY A 46 -3.17 12.13 2.90
C GLY A 46 -3.12 12.79 4.28
N ALA A 47 -2.10 12.49 5.09
CA ALA A 47 -1.88 13.12 6.39
C ALA A 47 -1.60 14.62 6.25
N GLU A 48 -0.72 15.01 5.33
CA GLU A 48 -0.36 16.43 5.08
C GLU A 48 -1.56 17.26 4.60
N LYS A 49 -2.54 16.64 3.93
CA LYS A 49 -3.79 17.30 3.50
C LYS A 49 -4.90 17.34 4.55
N SER A 50 -4.69 16.72 5.71
CA SER A 50 -5.71 16.62 6.75
C SER A 50 -5.86 17.92 7.56
N HIS A 51 -6.92 18.00 8.37
CA HIS A 51 -7.13 19.14 9.27
C HIS A 51 -6.07 19.22 10.38
N ASP A 52 -5.44 18.10 10.75
CA ASP A 52 -4.39 18.04 11.77
C ASP A 52 -3.24 17.13 11.29
N PRO A 53 -2.35 17.66 10.42
CA PRO A 53 -1.28 16.89 9.81
C PRO A 53 -0.37 16.18 10.81
N ALA A 54 -0.01 16.85 11.91
CA ALA A 54 0.89 16.30 12.92
C ALA A 54 0.27 15.13 13.67
N LYS A 55 -1.05 15.13 13.90
CA LYS A 55 -1.75 13.99 14.50
C LYS A 55 -1.85 12.84 13.51
N ILE A 56 -2.34 13.08 12.29
CA ILE A 56 -2.57 12.01 11.32
C ILE A 56 -1.25 11.36 10.87
N ARG A 57 -0.18 12.16 10.74
CA ARG A 57 1.15 11.63 10.44
C ARG A 57 1.64 10.64 11.49
N ARG A 58 1.47 10.96 12.78
CA ARG A 58 1.80 10.04 13.88
C ARG A 58 0.97 8.76 13.82
N GLU A 59 -0.31 8.84 13.43
CA GLU A 59 -1.14 7.65 13.23
C GLU A 59 -0.63 6.77 12.08
N VAL A 60 -0.22 7.37 10.96
CA VAL A 60 0.39 6.67 9.82
C VAL A 60 1.72 6.03 10.20
N GLU A 61 2.60 6.75 10.90
CA GLU A 61 3.90 6.24 11.37
C GLU A 61 3.72 5.04 12.32
N HIS A 62 2.79 5.13 13.29
CA HIS A 62 2.47 4.00 14.17
C HIS A 62 1.85 2.80 13.42
N PHE A 63 1.08 3.05 12.38
CA PHE A 63 0.52 1.99 11.54
C PHE A 63 1.62 1.30 10.73
N ALA A 64 2.46 2.07 10.04
CA ALA A 64 3.57 1.56 9.25
C ALA A 64 4.59 0.79 10.09
N ALA A 65 4.86 1.22 11.33
CA ALA A 65 5.76 0.54 12.26
C ALA A 65 5.32 -0.89 12.65
N ARG A 66 4.04 -1.26 12.42
CA ARG A 66 3.53 -2.62 12.64
C ARG A 66 3.65 -3.53 11.42
N LEU A 67 4.00 -2.97 10.27
CA LEU A 67 4.07 -3.66 8.99
C LEU A 67 5.51 -3.73 8.51
N SER A 68 5.79 -4.69 7.62
CA SER A 68 6.96 -4.59 6.77
C SER A 68 6.66 -3.58 5.66
N VAL A 69 7.43 -2.48 5.61
CA VAL A 69 7.39 -1.54 4.49
C VAL A 69 8.45 -1.98 3.50
N LEU A 70 8.04 -2.34 2.29
CA LEU A 70 8.93 -2.83 1.25
C LEU A 70 9.38 -1.67 0.35
N PRO A 71 10.68 -1.57 0.05
CA PRO A 71 11.20 -0.58 -0.86
C PRO A 71 10.74 -0.87 -2.29
N PHE A 72 10.33 0.18 -2.99
CA PHE A 72 10.06 0.08 -4.42
C PHE A 72 11.40 0.10 -5.18
N ASP A 73 11.91 -1.09 -5.50
CA ASP A 73 13.22 -1.32 -6.11
C ASP A 73 13.15 -1.54 -7.63
N ASP A 74 14.30 -1.87 -8.24
CA ASP A 74 14.44 -2.06 -9.68
C ASP A 74 13.54 -3.18 -10.21
N ASP A 75 13.37 -4.27 -9.46
CA ASP A 75 12.48 -5.38 -9.84
C ASP A 75 11.01 -4.92 -9.82
N ALA A 76 10.59 -4.19 -8.78
CA ALA A 76 9.25 -3.59 -8.75
C ALA A 76 9.03 -2.64 -9.95
N ALA A 77 10.02 -1.81 -10.26
CA ALA A 77 9.97 -0.87 -11.39
C ALA A 77 9.83 -1.60 -12.75
N ALA A 78 10.63 -2.63 -12.99
CA ALA A 78 10.56 -3.45 -14.20
C ALA A 78 9.18 -4.10 -14.35
N HIS A 79 8.67 -4.70 -13.27
CA HIS A 79 7.36 -5.32 -13.28
C HIS A 79 6.23 -4.30 -13.50
N THR A 80 6.30 -3.10 -12.91
CA THR A 80 5.33 -2.02 -13.16
C THR A 80 5.33 -1.59 -14.63
N ALA A 81 6.50 -1.40 -15.24
CA ALA A 81 6.64 -0.95 -16.62
C ALA A 81 6.03 -1.94 -17.63
N GLU A 82 6.27 -3.24 -17.42
CA GLU A 82 5.66 -4.30 -18.24
C GLU A 82 4.13 -4.29 -18.14
N ILE A 83 3.57 -4.19 -16.93
CA ILE A 83 2.11 -4.13 -16.74
C ILE A 83 1.56 -2.88 -17.42
N ARG A 84 2.23 -1.72 -17.30
CA ARG A 84 1.81 -0.48 -17.96
C ARG A 84 1.68 -0.67 -19.46
N ALA A 85 2.74 -1.17 -20.09
CA ALA A 85 2.79 -1.34 -21.53
C ALA A 85 1.70 -2.29 -22.04
N GLU A 86 1.42 -3.37 -21.29
CA GLU A 86 0.37 -4.32 -21.65
C GLU A 86 -1.04 -3.72 -21.50
N LEU A 87 -1.30 -2.99 -20.42
CA LEU A 87 -2.60 -2.34 -20.22
C LEU A 87 -2.87 -1.25 -21.25
N GLU A 88 -1.86 -0.46 -21.61
CA GLU A 88 -1.98 0.58 -22.63
C GLU A 88 -2.31 0.00 -24.00
N LYS A 89 -1.66 -1.10 -24.40
CA LYS A 89 -2.01 -1.83 -25.64
C LYS A 89 -3.46 -2.29 -25.66
N ARG A 90 -4.02 -2.61 -24.50
CA ARG A 90 -5.41 -3.04 -24.32
C ARG A 90 -6.40 -1.88 -24.14
N GLY A 91 -5.94 -0.63 -24.15
CA GLY A 91 -6.77 0.55 -23.91
C GLY A 91 -7.28 0.66 -22.46
N CYS A 92 -6.67 -0.06 -21.53
CA CYS A 92 -7.01 0.00 -20.10
C CYS A 92 -6.16 1.05 -19.40
N VAL A 93 -6.81 1.98 -18.70
CA VAL A 93 -6.13 3.00 -17.89
C VAL A 93 -6.29 2.64 -16.42
N ILE A 94 -5.16 2.48 -15.73
CA ILE A 94 -5.08 2.33 -14.27
C ILE A 94 -4.31 3.52 -13.72
N GLY A 95 -4.67 3.95 -12.50
CA GLY A 95 -3.95 5.00 -11.79
C GLY A 95 -2.47 4.66 -11.63
N PRO A 96 -1.57 5.65 -11.69
CA PRO A 96 -0.12 5.40 -11.66
C PRO A 96 0.33 4.71 -10.37
N TYR A 97 -0.22 5.08 -9.21
CA TYR A 97 0.14 4.47 -7.93
C TYR A 97 -0.42 3.05 -7.78
N ASP A 98 -1.69 2.82 -8.15
CA ASP A 98 -2.27 1.47 -8.18
C ASP A 98 -1.46 0.54 -9.08
N LEU A 99 -0.96 1.04 -10.21
CA LEU A 99 -0.11 0.29 -11.11
C LEU A 99 1.26 -0.03 -10.50
N MET A 100 1.86 0.94 -9.79
CA MET A 100 3.10 0.70 -9.06
C MET A 100 2.91 -0.35 -7.96
N ILE A 101 1.81 -0.30 -7.21
CA ILE A 101 1.47 -1.29 -6.19
C ILE A 101 1.29 -2.68 -6.81
N ALA A 102 0.55 -2.78 -7.93
CA ALA A 102 0.36 -4.04 -8.65
C ALA A 102 1.69 -4.63 -9.18
N GLY A 103 2.56 -3.78 -9.74
CA GLY A 103 3.89 -4.20 -10.18
C GLY A 103 4.77 -4.67 -9.03
N HIS A 104 4.74 -3.97 -7.91
CA HIS A 104 5.49 -4.33 -6.71
C HIS A 104 5.00 -5.66 -6.10
N ALA A 105 3.68 -5.88 -6.05
CA ALA A 105 3.13 -7.16 -5.62
C ALA A 105 3.60 -8.31 -6.52
N ARG A 106 3.57 -8.08 -7.85
CA ARG A 106 3.99 -9.07 -8.84
C ARG A 106 5.48 -9.40 -8.75
N SER A 107 6.36 -8.42 -8.53
CA SER A 107 7.81 -8.66 -8.41
C SER A 107 8.16 -9.48 -7.16
N ARG A 108 7.36 -9.37 -6.09
CA ARG A 108 7.58 -10.08 -4.82
C ARG A 108 6.76 -11.36 -4.68
N GLY A 109 5.92 -11.72 -5.66
CA GLY A 109 5.03 -12.88 -5.59
C GLY A 109 3.97 -12.78 -4.50
N LEU A 110 3.53 -11.56 -4.19
CA LEU A 110 2.55 -11.26 -3.14
C LEU A 110 1.15 -11.11 -3.72
N VAL A 111 0.15 -11.38 -2.90
CA VAL A 111 -1.26 -11.10 -3.23
C VAL A 111 -1.57 -9.64 -2.88
N CYS A 112 -2.15 -8.91 -3.83
CA CYS A 112 -2.62 -7.54 -3.67
C CYS A 112 -4.13 -7.47 -3.87
#